data_AF-A0ABD2CX24-F1
#
_entry.id   AF-A0ABD2CX24-F1
#
_cell.length_a   1.000
_cell.length_b   1.000
_cell.length_c   1.000
_cell.angle_alpha   90.00
_cell.angle_beta   90.00
_cell.angle_gamma   90.00
#
_symmetry.space_group_name_H-M   'P 1'
#
loop_
_entity.id
_entity.type
_entity.pdbx_description
1 polymer ?
#
loop_
_entity_poly.entity_id
_entity_poly.type
_entity_poly.pdbx_seq_one_letter_code
_entity_poly.pdbx_strand_id
1 'polypeptide(L)'
;MTTTIFKWRRALSREGVASTNLYFSQLQESSYYLKQSIRPYYIALISNPTAINEFSLATSTFDMSSAVWLVIFIYKENDSDYCHNPSGNIFHLKFNTEMMVRCGTENIVREWYSIDTNQIEINDVATWSLEGGITKIVPDFLYKRRCNLRGLIMRAVVVKGSQFAIKKKNGEIDGIFGRILTALCETLNFRFKIVSEVEEYGEWNPEEKTWSGGIAELYNGRADIFISDFIISKKTLNDVDFTLPLLTFRHILVIREPENLVIQWSSHFSTFTCSVWFSMFGILIFSSIFLVLLKIKYGTGHKIGYLLIDNLLEIWGIFCQQGLVGISHKFSLRIAYFSIFLLVFVFWAAYSAALISILTSINYILPFNSLEGFVEDGTYHLIPTHGTAFFDKFANSKDPVAEKVLKLTLTNEKLPITELEGFKRVR
;
A
#
# COMPACT_ATOMS: atom_id res chain seq x y z
N MET A 1 -42.40 -33.33 -16.58
CA MET A 1 -41.21 -32.52 -16.27
C MET A 1 -39.94 -33.37 -16.07
N THR A 2 -40.02 -34.51 -15.40
CA THR A 2 -38.88 -35.45 -15.25
C THR A 2 -38.31 -35.90 -16.60
N THR A 3 -39.16 -36.27 -17.56
CA THR A 3 -38.75 -36.71 -18.91
C THR A 3 -38.03 -35.63 -19.73
N THR A 4 -38.36 -34.35 -19.56
CA THR A 4 -37.68 -33.24 -20.27
C THR A 4 -36.30 -32.96 -19.68
N ILE A 5 -36.18 -33.00 -18.35
CA ILE A 5 -34.89 -32.82 -17.66
C ILE A 5 -33.89 -33.92 -18.03
N PHE A 6 -34.32 -35.18 -18.13
CA PHE A 6 -33.45 -36.27 -18.59
C PHE A 6 -32.96 -36.10 -20.04
N LYS A 7 -33.80 -35.56 -20.93
CA LYS A 7 -33.40 -35.24 -22.31
C LYS A 7 -32.34 -34.14 -22.34
N TRP A 8 -32.51 -33.08 -21.53
CA TRP A 8 -31.55 -31.99 -21.41
C TRP A 8 -30.21 -32.47 -20.85
N ARG A 9 -30.23 -33.25 -19.77
CA ARG A 9 -29.01 -33.85 -19.21
C ARG A 9 -28.25 -34.69 -20.24
N ARG A 10 -28.97 -35.50 -21.03
CA ARG A 10 -28.36 -36.30 -22.10
C ARG A 10 -27.79 -35.43 -23.22
N ALA A 11 -28.45 -34.34 -23.58
CA ALA A 11 -27.94 -33.38 -24.57
C ALA A 11 -26.69 -32.67 -24.07
N LEU A 12 -26.70 -32.13 -22.85
CA LEU A 12 -25.54 -31.50 -22.21
C LEU A 12 -24.36 -32.47 -22.09
N SER A 13 -24.63 -33.73 -21.71
CA SER A 13 -23.59 -34.76 -21.65
C SER A 13 -22.97 -35.09 -23.01
N ARG A 14 -23.71 -34.95 -24.12
CA ARG A 14 -23.16 -35.14 -25.48
C ARG A 14 -22.20 -34.02 -25.86
N GLU A 15 -22.47 -32.81 -25.38
CA GLU A 15 -21.58 -31.64 -25.52
C GLU A 15 -20.43 -31.62 -24.49
N GLY A 16 -20.26 -32.70 -23.70
CA GLY A 16 -19.21 -32.80 -22.69
C GLY A 16 -19.46 -32.01 -21.39
N VAL A 17 -20.68 -31.48 -21.19
CA VAL A 17 -21.03 -30.72 -19.99
C VAL A 17 -21.52 -31.67 -18.89
N ALA A 18 -20.74 -31.79 -17.82
CA ALA A 18 -21.12 -32.54 -16.63
C ALA A 18 -22.33 -31.87 -15.97
N SER A 19 -23.44 -32.61 -15.86
CA SER A 19 -24.71 -32.10 -15.35
C SER A 19 -25.37 -33.07 -14.38
N THR A 20 -25.96 -32.51 -13.32
CA THR A 20 -26.74 -33.22 -12.31
C THR A 20 -28.12 -32.59 -12.19
N ASN A 21 -29.11 -33.41 -11.79
CA ASN A 21 -30.48 -32.96 -11.59
C ASN A 21 -30.72 -32.84 -10.09
N LEU A 22 -31.34 -31.73 -9.67
CA LEU A 22 -31.67 -31.46 -8.29
C LEU A 22 -33.11 -30.98 -8.20
N TYR A 23 -33.82 -31.42 -7.17
CA TYR A 23 -35.09 -30.80 -6.79
C TYR A 23 -34.80 -29.50 -6.04
N PHE A 24 -35.73 -28.52 -6.07
CA PHE A 24 -35.55 -27.27 -5.34
C PHE A 24 -35.36 -27.48 -3.83
N SER A 25 -36.02 -28.49 -3.26
CA SER A 25 -35.82 -28.90 -1.86
C SER A 25 -34.40 -29.36 -1.53
N GLN A 26 -33.65 -29.83 -2.53
CA GLN A 26 -32.27 -30.31 -2.38
C GLN A 26 -31.24 -29.24 -2.76
N LEU A 27 -31.66 -28.01 -3.05
CA LEU A 27 -30.75 -26.95 -3.47
C LEU A 27 -29.64 -26.71 -2.44
N GLN A 28 -29.93 -26.85 -1.14
CA GLN A 28 -28.94 -26.69 -0.08
C GLN A 28 -27.79 -27.70 -0.17
N GLU A 29 -28.04 -28.93 -0.63
CA GLU A 29 -27.02 -29.99 -0.74
C GLU A 29 -25.95 -29.62 -1.78
N SER A 30 -26.34 -28.83 -2.79
CA SER A 30 -25.43 -28.34 -3.83
C SER A 30 -24.40 -27.32 -3.31
N SER A 31 -24.59 -26.76 -2.11
CA SER A 31 -23.65 -25.84 -1.47
C SER A 31 -22.26 -26.45 -1.24
N TYR A 32 -22.15 -27.79 -1.22
CA TYR A 32 -20.88 -28.50 -1.20
C TYR A 32 -19.94 -28.05 -2.34
N TYR A 33 -20.49 -27.87 -3.54
CA TYR A 33 -19.71 -27.50 -4.73
C TYR A 33 -19.22 -26.04 -4.70
N LEU A 34 -19.94 -25.15 -4.00
CA LEU A 34 -19.54 -23.74 -3.83
C LEU A 34 -18.20 -23.59 -3.08
N LYS A 35 -17.90 -24.53 -2.18
CA LYS A 35 -16.67 -24.51 -1.37
C LYS A 35 -15.42 -24.96 -2.16
N GLN A 36 -15.57 -25.51 -3.35
CA GLN A 36 -14.49 -26.10 -4.16
C GLN A 36 -13.98 -25.17 -5.29
N SER A 37 -14.18 -23.86 -5.16
CA SER A 37 -13.60 -22.81 -6.02
C SER A 37 -14.14 -22.68 -7.45
N ILE A 38 -15.15 -23.46 -7.85
CA ILE A 38 -15.83 -23.32 -9.15
C ILE A 38 -17.25 -22.81 -8.94
N ARG A 39 -17.59 -21.68 -9.58
CA ARG A 39 -18.94 -21.13 -9.55
C ARG A 39 -19.88 -21.99 -10.42
N PRO A 40 -20.93 -22.61 -9.85
CA PRO A 40 -21.81 -23.49 -10.60
C PRO A 40 -22.81 -22.69 -11.45
N TYR A 41 -23.27 -23.34 -12.53
CA TYR A 41 -24.36 -22.87 -13.38
C TYR A 41 -25.63 -23.65 -13.06
N TYR A 42 -26.68 -22.97 -12.62
CA TYR A 42 -27.98 -23.58 -12.37
C TYR A 42 -28.96 -23.24 -13.47
N ILE A 43 -29.68 -24.26 -13.93
CA ILE A 43 -30.82 -24.09 -14.84
C ILE A 43 -32.08 -24.46 -14.06
N ALA A 44 -32.88 -23.47 -13.70
CA ALA A 44 -34.15 -23.66 -13.00
C ALA A 44 -35.31 -23.62 -14.00
N LEU A 45 -36.16 -24.65 -13.97
CA LEU A 45 -37.33 -24.74 -14.84
C LEU A 45 -38.58 -24.57 -13.99
N ILE A 46 -39.38 -23.54 -14.29
CA ILE A 46 -40.61 -23.23 -13.56
C ILE A 46 -41.80 -23.54 -14.46
N SER A 47 -42.58 -24.58 -14.12
CA SER A 47 -43.71 -25.05 -14.95
C SER A 47 -45.09 -24.80 -14.36
N ASN A 48 -45.19 -24.31 -13.13
CA ASN A 48 -46.46 -24.04 -12.47
C ASN A 48 -46.26 -23.03 -11.32
N PRO A 49 -47.33 -22.38 -10.84
CA PRO A 49 -47.25 -21.48 -9.69
C PRO A 49 -46.71 -22.15 -8.42
N THR A 50 -46.96 -23.45 -8.22
CA THR A 50 -46.42 -24.19 -7.07
C THR A 50 -44.89 -24.28 -7.11
N ALA A 51 -44.29 -24.45 -8.30
CA ALA A 51 -42.82 -24.43 -8.46
C ALA A 51 -42.21 -23.06 -8.15
N ILE A 52 -42.94 -21.96 -8.34
CA ILE A 52 -42.49 -20.62 -7.93
C ILE A 52 -42.36 -20.56 -6.41
N ASN A 53 -43.37 -21.06 -5.69
CA ASN A 53 -43.35 -21.08 -4.22
C ASN A 53 -42.27 -22.02 -3.69
N GLU A 54 -42.11 -23.21 -4.28
CA GLU A 54 -41.03 -24.13 -3.91
C GLU A 54 -39.65 -23.54 -4.16
N PHE A 55 -39.47 -22.86 -5.30
CA PHE A 55 -38.20 -22.19 -5.62
C PHE A 55 -37.94 -21.02 -4.68
N SER A 56 -38.94 -20.16 -4.42
CA SER A 56 -38.87 -19.05 -3.47
C SER A 56 -38.47 -19.50 -2.07
N LEU A 57 -39.06 -20.61 -1.59
CA LEU A 57 -38.69 -21.22 -0.31
C LEU A 57 -37.25 -21.73 -0.32
N ALA A 58 -36.81 -22.38 -1.40
CA ALA A 58 -35.43 -22.84 -1.53
C ALA A 58 -34.41 -21.69 -1.59
N THR A 59 -34.73 -20.58 -2.27
CA THR A 59 -33.83 -19.42 -2.36
C THR A 59 -33.81 -18.58 -1.08
N SER A 60 -34.80 -18.74 -0.20
CA SER A 60 -34.79 -18.04 1.11
C SER A 60 -33.61 -18.44 2.00
N THR A 61 -33.12 -19.68 1.87
CA THR A 61 -31.99 -20.21 2.66
C THR A 61 -30.69 -20.26 1.86
N PHE A 62 -30.75 -20.07 0.55
CA PHE A 62 -29.61 -20.21 -0.35
C PHE A 62 -29.12 -18.85 -0.83
N ASP A 63 -27.80 -18.60 -0.76
CA ASP A 63 -27.25 -17.35 -1.29
C ASP A 63 -27.23 -17.35 -2.82
N MET A 64 -28.20 -16.66 -3.42
CA MET A 64 -28.34 -16.56 -4.87
C MET A 64 -27.14 -15.93 -5.59
N SER A 65 -26.32 -15.14 -4.90
CA SER A 65 -25.12 -14.53 -5.49
C SER A 65 -23.98 -15.52 -5.74
N SER A 66 -23.98 -16.66 -5.03
CA SER A 66 -22.92 -17.67 -5.07
C SER A 66 -22.83 -18.44 -6.39
N ALA A 67 -23.83 -18.34 -7.27
CA ALA A 67 -23.93 -19.10 -8.52
C ALA A 67 -24.45 -18.24 -9.67
N VAL A 68 -24.39 -18.77 -10.89
CA VAL A 68 -24.99 -18.16 -12.09
C VAL A 68 -26.26 -18.91 -12.44
N TRP A 69 -27.34 -18.18 -12.70
CA TRP A 69 -28.68 -18.76 -12.84
C TRP A 69 -29.28 -18.48 -14.22
N LEU A 70 -29.86 -19.52 -14.81
CA LEU A 70 -30.78 -19.44 -15.93
C LEU A 70 -32.14 -19.98 -15.49
N VAL A 71 -33.14 -19.12 -15.40
CA VAL A 71 -34.51 -19.47 -15.03
C VAL A 71 -35.40 -19.44 -16.27
N ILE A 72 -36.10 -20.53 -16.54
CA ILE A 72 -37.00 -20.64 -17.70
C ILE A 72 -38.41 -20.93 -17.20
N PHE A 73 -39.32 -20.00 -17.45
CA PHE A 73 -40.74 -20.16 -17.19
C PHE A 73 -41.39 -20.86 -18.39
N ILE A 74 -41.91 -22.08 -18.19
CA ILE A 74 -42.45 -22.94 -19.26
C ILE A 74 -43.99 -22.86 -19.32
N TYR A 75 -44.66 -22.37 -18.28
CA TYR A 75 -46.13 -22.34 -18.25
C TYR A 75 -46.70 -21.16 -19.05
N LYS A 76 -47.89 -21.37 -19.62
CA LYS A 76 -48.64 -20.33 -20.33
C LYS A 76 -49.29 -19.36 -19.34
N GLU A 77 -49.26 -18.09 -19.68
CA GLU A 77 -49.87 -16.98 -18.94
C GLU A 77 -51.27 -17.34 -18.44
N ASN A 78 -51.47 -17.23 -17.12
CA ASN A 78 -52.76 -17.13 -16.46
C ASN A 78 -52.67 -15.93 -15.51
N ASP A 79 -53.76 -15.16 -15.37
CA ASP A 79 -54.07 -13.91 -14.62
C ASP A 79 -53.03 -13.13 -13.78
N SER A 80 -51.94 -13.74 -13.30
CA SER A 80 -50.84 -13.09 -12.57
C SER A 80 -49.50 -13.34 -13.28
N ASP A 81 -48.99 -12.32 -13.96
CA ASP A 81 -47.76 -12.36 -14.72
C ASP A 81 -46.51 -12.21 -13.83
N TYR A 82 -46.16 -13.28 -13.12
CA TYR A 82 -45.00 -13.33 -12.24
C TYR A 82 -43.66 -13.16 -12.97
N CYS A 83 -43.61 -13.38 -14.29
CA CYS A 83 -42.36 -13.35 -15.05
C CYS A 83 -42.07 -11.98 -15.68
N HIS A 84 -43.10 -11.19 -16.01
CA HIS A 84 -42.86 -9.81 -16.47
C HIS A 84 -42.93 -8.82 -15.33
N ASN A 85 -43.77 -9.07 -14.32
CA ASN A 85 -43.97 -8.16 -13.21
C ASN A 85 -44.05 -8.91 -11.86
N PRO A 86 -42.93 -9.39 -11.33
CA PRO A 86 -42.90 -10.07 -10.04
C PRO A 86 -43.31 -9.13 -8.90
N SER A 87 -44.15 -9.62 -8.00
CA SER A 87 -44.56 -8.91 -6.79
C SER A 87 -43.43 -8.90 -5.75
N GLY A 88 -42.55 -7.91 -5.85
CA GLY A 88 -41.38 -7.78 -4.98
C GLY A 88 -40.28 -8.83 -5.26
N ASN A 89 -39.40 -9.05 -4.28
CA ASN A 89 -38.23 -9.92 -4.41
C ASN A 89 -38.53 -11.39 -4.07
N ILE A 90 -39.38 -12.01 -4.87
CA ILE A 90 -39.88 -13.38 -4.66
C ILE A 90 -38.76 -14.45 -4.55
N PHE A 91 -37.59 -14.20 -5.13
CA PHE A 91 -36.47 -15.14 -5.12
C PHE A 91 -35.31 -14.71 -4.23
N HIS A 92 -35.49 -13.72 -3.35
CA HIS A 92 -34.47 -13.27 -2.40
C HIS A 92 -33.15 -12.87 -3.11
N LEU A 93 -33.28 -12.26 -4.29
CA LEU A 93 -32.15 -11.82 -5.10
C LEU A 93 -31.39 -10.70 -4.38
N LYS A 94 -30.09 -10.65 -4.60
CA LYS A 94 -29.16 -9.61 -4.12
C LYS A 94 -28.57 -8.83 -5.29
N PHE A 95 -27.91 -7.71 -5.01
CA PHE A 95 -27.28 -6.89 -6.05
C PHE A 95 -26.24 -7.64 -6.87
N ASN A 96 -25.49 -8.57 -6.27
CA ASN A 96 -24.47 -9.40 -6.96
C ASN A 96 -25.05 -10.67 -7.61
N THR A 97 -26.37 -10.85 -7.62
CA THR A 97 -26.99 -12.04 -8.22
C THR A 97 -26.90 -11.96 -9.73
N GLU A 98 -26.43 -13.03 -10.36
CA GLU A 98 -26.39 -13.18 -11.82
C GLU A 98 -27.47 -14.15 -12.24
N MET A 99 -28.66 -13.63 -12.51
CA MET A 99 -29.81 -14.41 -12.95
C MET A 99 -30.31 -13.91 -14.30
N MET A 100 -30.41 -14.83 -15.25
CA MET A 100 -31.07 -14.63 -16.53
C MET A 100 -32.41 -15.37 -16.52
N VAL A 101 -33.46 -14.71 -16.96
CA VAL A 101 -34.83 -15.20 -16.95
C VAL A 101 -35.41 -15.17 -18.36
N ARG A 102 -36.04 -16.26 -18.76
CA ARG A 102 -36.83 -16.35 -19.98
C ARG A 102 -38.29 -16.64 -19.65
N CYS A 103 -39.18 -15.82 -20.18
CA CYS A 103 -40.62 -15.91 -19.94
C CYS A 103 -41.34 -16.62 -21.10
N GLY A 104 -41.94 -17.78 -20.82
CA GLY A 104 -42.84 -18.46 -21.74
C GLY A 104 -42.26 -18.70 -23.13
N THR A 105 -43.00 -18.28 -24.15
CA THR A 105 -42.61 -18.38 -25.58
C THR A 105 -41.83 -17.17 -26.08
N GLU A 106 -41.55 -16.18 -25.24
CA GLU A 106 -40.78 -15.03 -25.66
C GLU A 106 -39.36 -15.44 -26.05
N ASN A 107 -38.83 -14.74 -27.04
CA ASN A 107 -37.44 -14.86 -27.46
C ASN A 107 -36.55 -13.83 -26.75
N ILE A 108 -36.98 -13.27 -25.61
CA ILE A 108 -36.24 -12.28 -24.84
C ILE A 108 -35.70 -12.95 -23.58
N VAL A 109 -34.43 -12.69 -23.29
CA VAL A 109 -33.76 -13.06 -22.05
C VAL A 109 -33.57 -11.78 -21.25
N ARG A 110 -34.07 -11.78 -20.02
CA ARG A 110 -34.01 -10.66 -19.09
C ARG A 110 -33.04 -10.97 -17.96
N GLU A 111 -32.35 -9.97 -17.47
CA GLU A 111 -31.55 -10.03 -16.26
C GLU A 111 -32.42 -9.62 -15.07
N TRP A 112 -32.36 -10.43 -14.00
CA TRP A 112 -33.04 -10.15 -12.73
C TRP A 112 -31.99 -9.96 -11.63
N TYR A 113 -32.12 -8.88 -10.87
CA TYR A 113 -31.34 -8.62 -9.66
C TYR A 113 -32.14 -7.74 -8.69
N SER A 114 -31.62 -7.45 -7.50
CA SER A 114 -32.29 -6.55 -6.55
C SER A 114 -31.30 -5.56 -5.96
N ILE A 115 -31.71 -4.30 -5.77
CA ILE A 115 -30.89 -3.26 -5.14
C ILE A 115 -31.16 -3.18 -3.64
N ASP A 116 -32.44 -3.16 -3.24
CA ASP A 116 -32.89 -2.91 -1.86
C ASP A 116 -33.44 -4.17 -1.16
N THR A 117 -33.26 -5.33 -1.77
CA THR A 117 -33.80 -6.64 -1.37
C THR A 117 -35.33 -6.76 -1.39
N ASN A 118 -36.08 -5.70 -1.68
CA ASN A 118 -37.54 -5.71 -1.69
C ASN A 118 -38.11 -5.81 -3.11
N GLN A 119 -37.44 -5.22 -4.09
CA GLN A 119 -37.90 -5.20 -5.48
C GLN A 119 -36.91 -5.87 -6.43
N ILE A 120 -37.42 -6.37 -7.55
CA ILE A 120 -36.61 -6.95 -8.62
C ILE A 120 -36.45 -5.91 -9.73
N GLU A 121 -35.21 -5.72 -10.14
CA GLU A 121 -34.81 -4.96 -11.30
C GLU A 121 -34.74 -5.88 -12.51
N ILE A 122 -35.36 -5.46 -13.61
CA ILE A 122 -35.50 -6.25 -14.83
C ILE A 122 -34.92 -5.46 -16.00
N ASN A 123 -33.91 -6.04 -16.65
CA ASN A 123 -33.29 -5.46 -17.85
C ASN A 123 -33.26 -6.48 -18.99
N ASP A 124 -33.67 -6.11 -20.20
CA ASP A 124 -33.55 -6.98 -21.37
C ASP A 124 -32.08 -7.07 -21.81
N VAL A 125 -31.52 -8.29 -21.89
CA VAL A 125 -30.08 -8.49 -22.15
C VAL A 125 -29.78 -9.19 -23.47
N ALA A 126 -30.67 -10.08 -23.93
CA ALA A 126 -30.43 -10.81 -25.17
C ALA A 126 -31.73 -11.27 -25.82
N THR A 127 -31.66 -11.57 -27.11
CA THR A 127 -32.71 -12.31 -27.81
C THR A 127 -32.25 -13.72 -28.12
N TRP A 128 -33.03 -14.71 -27.68
CA TRP A 128 -32.75 -16.13 -27.87
C TRP A 128 -33.92 -16.81 -28.60
N SER A 129 -33.68 -17.24 -29.84
CA SER A 129 -34.62 -18.05 -30.62
C SER A 129 -34.25 -19.54 -30.56
N LEU A 130 -35.25 -20.41 -30.66
CA LEU A 130 -35.03 -21.86 -30.61
C LEU A 130 -34.31 -22.40 -31.84
N GLU A 131 -34.51 -21.77 -33.01
CA GLU A 131 -33.91 -22.20 -34.28
C GLU A 131 -32.55 -21.52 -34.55
N GLY A 132 -32.40 -20.25 -34.18
CA GLY A 132 -31.23 -19.43 -34.50
C GLY A 132 -30.28 -19.19 -33.32
N GLY A 133 -30.56 -19.73 -32.13
CA GLY A 133 -29.75 -19.49 -30.94
C GLY A 133 -29.83 -18.05 -30.46
N ILE A 134 -28.75 -17.56 -29.85
CA ILE A 134 -28.69 -16.16 -29.36
C ILE A 134 -28.38 -15.25 -30.54
N THR A 135 -29.33 -14.38 -30.88
CA THR A 135 -29.25 -13.54 -32.09
C THR A 135 -28.79 -12.11 -31.82
N LYS A 136 -29.06 -11.58 -30.62
CA LYS A 136 -28.64 -10.24 -30.19
C LYS A 136 -28.26 -10.27 -28.73
N ILE A 137 -27.14 -9.65 -28.38
CA ILE A 137 -26.67 -9.46 -27.01
C ILE A 137 -26.43 -7.96 -26.81
N VAL A 138 -26.91 -7.42 -25.70
CA VAL A 138 -26.59 -6.04 -25.30
C VAL A 138 -25.09 -5.96 -25.04
N PRO A 139 -24.36 -5.01 -25.66
CA PRO A 139 -22.90 -4.97 -25.61
C PRO A 139 -22.33 -4.51 -24.25
N ASP A 140 -23.16 -3.96 -23.37
CA ASP A 140 -22.72 -3.41 -22.09
C ASP A 140 -22.39 -4.52 -21.07
N PHE A 141 -21.28 -4.35 -20.35
CA PHE A 141 -20.87 -5.20 -19.24
C PHE A 141 -21.83 -5.11 -18.05
N LEU A 142 -21.83 -6.14 -17.20
CA LEU A 142 -22.67 -6.26 -16.00
C LEU A 142 -22.72 -4.97 -15.17
N TYR A 143 -21.55 -4.46 -14.77
CA TYR A 143 -21.45 -3.27 -13.91
C TYR A 143 -21.95 -1.99 -14.58
N LYS A 144 -21.79 -1.88 -15.91
CA LYS A 144 -22.28 -0.72 -16.66
C LYS A 144 -23.80 -0.71 -16.75
N ARG A 145 -24.44 -1.89 -16.80
CA ARG A 145 -25.91 -2.00 -16.75
C ARG A 145 -26.46 -1.72 -15.34
N ARG A 146 -25.69 -2.02 -14.30
CA ARG A 146 -26.07 -1.85 -12.89
C ARG A 146 -25.52 -0.55 -12.27
N CYS A 147 -25.26 0.47 -13.08
CA CYS A 147 -24.62 1.72 -12.64
C CYS A 147 -25.56 2.72 -11.95
N ASN A 148 -26.81 2.35 -11.67
CA ASN A 148 -27.77 3.25 -11.03
C ASN A 148 -28.42 2.57 -9.81
N LEU A 149 -28.08 3.07 -8.63
CA LEU A 149 -28.54 2.59 -7.33
C LEU A 149 -29.81 3.31 -6.83
N ARG A 150 -30.48 4.08 -7.70
CA ARG A 150 -31.80 4.69 -7.47
C ARG A 150 -31.92 5.53 -6.18
N GLY A 151 -30.83 6.18 -5.79
CA GLY A 151 -30.80 7.04 -4.60
C GLY A 151 -30.72 6.28 -3.28
N LEU A 152 -30.29 5.02 -3.27
CA LEU A 152 -30.06 4.21 -2.06
C LEU A 152 -29.26 5.00 -1.02
N ILE A 153 -29.65 4.92 0.25
CA ILE A 153 -28.95 5.60 1.35
C ILE A 153 -28.09 4.59 2.10
N MET A 154 -26.77 4.70 1.96
CA MET A 154 -25.81 3.86 2.68
C MET A 154 -25.40 4.50 4.01
N ARG A 155 -25.36 3.71 5.07
CA ARG A 155 -24.92 4.16 6.40
C ARG A 155 -23.39 4.12 6.45
N ALA A 156 -22.78 5.27 6.69
CA ALA A 156 -21.33 5.41 6.70
C ALA A 156 -20.78 5.61 8.12
N VAL A 157 -19.61 5.05 8.39
CA VAL A 157 -18.80 5.35 9.57
C VAL A 157 -17.47 5.96 9.14
N VAL A 158 -16.96 6.89 9.94
CA VAL A 158 -15.69 7.59 9.72
C VAL A 158 -14.83 7.59 10.99
N VAL A 159 -13.51 7.61 10.82
CA VAL A 159 -12.56 7.74 11.95
C VAL A 159 -12.29 9.22 12.23
N LYS A 160 -12.42 9.63 13.49
CA LYS A 160 -12.08 10.97 13.94
C LYS A 160 -10.59 11.24 13.76
N GLY A 161 -10.25 12.38 13.19
CA GLY A 161 -8.86 12.79 12.98
C GLY A 161 -8.17 12.15 11.77
N SER A 162 -8.84 11.27 11.02
CA SER A 162 -8.32 10.77 9.74
C SER A 162 -8.10 11.92 8.76
N GLN A 163 -6.92 11.96 8.14
CA GLN A 163 -6.59 12.93 7.10
C GLN A 163 -7.14 12.52 5.72
N PHE A 164 -7.53 11.25 5.56
CA PHE A 164 -8.03 10.72 4.30
C PHE A 164 -9.55 10.87 4.15
N ALA A 165 -10.28 10.91 5.27
CA ALA A 165 -11.71 11.13 5.32
C ALA A 165 -12.03 12.18 6.41
N ILE A 166 -12.12 13.44 5.99
CA ILE A 166 -12.32 14.59 6.88
C ILE A 166 -13.81 14.94 6.88
N LYS A 167 -14.49 14.71 8.00
CA LYS A 167 -15.86 15.21 8.17
C LYS A 167 -15.84 16.73 8.39
N LYS A 168 -16.54 17.48 7.53
CA LYS A 168 -16.78 18.93 7.68
C LYS A 168 -17.98 19.20 8.58
N LYS A 169 -18.04 20.41 9.14
CA LYS A 169 -19.15 20.85 10.03
C LYS A 169 -20.53 20.86 9.36
N ASN A 170 -20.57 21.01 8.03
CA ASN A 170 -21.79 20.93 7.23
C ASN A 170 -22.28 19.49 6.99
N GLY A 171 -21.55 18.47 7.47
CA GLY A 171 -21.87 17.06 7.26
C GLY A 171 -21.30 16.46 5.98
N GLU A 172 -20.64 17.26 5.13
CA GLU A 172 -19.90 16.76 3.98
C GLU A 172 -18.61 16.05 4.41
N ILE A 173 -18.11 15.16 3.56
CA ILE A 173 -16.81 14.51 3.74
C ILE A 173 -15.85 15.04 2.69
N ASP A 174 -14.65 15.41 3.12
CA ASP A 174 -13.51 15.80 2.29
C ASP A 174 -12.34 14.84 2.52
N GLY A 175 -11.19 15.11 1.90
CA GLY A 175 -10.07 14.19 1.84
C GLY A 175 -10.17 13.25 0.63
N ILE A 176 -9.11 12.47 0.40
CA ILE A 176 -9.00 11.62 -0.79
C ILE A 176 -10.17 10.62 -0.86
N PHE A 177 -10.47 9.92 0.24
CA PHE A 177 -11.57 8.94 0.26
C PHE A 177 -12.94 9.58 0.30
N GLY A 178 -13.08 10.75 0.96
CA GLY A 178 -14.31 11.54 0.89
C GLY A 178 -14.68 11.92 -0.54
N ARG A 179 -13.71 12.46 -1.29
CA ARG A 179 -13.92 12.88 -2.69
C ARG A 179 -14.20 11.70 -3.61
N ILE A 180 -13.49 10.57 -3.43
CA ILE A 180 -13.77 9.34 -4.19
C ILE A 180 -15.20 8.87 -3.92
N LEU A 181 -15.63 8.85 -2.65
CA LEU A 181 -16.99 8.46 -2.32
C LEU A 181 -18.03 9.40 -2.93
N THR A 182 -17.81 10.72 -2.88
CA THR A 182 -18.70 11.71 -3.51
C THR A 182 -18.81 11.48 -5.02
N ALA A 183 -17.69 11.24 -5.70
CA ALA A 183 -17.69 10.92 -7.13
C ALA A 183 -18.44 9.60 -7.44
N LEU A 184 -18.30 8.59 -6.57
CA LEU A 184 -19.07 7.36 -6.68
C LEU A 184 -20.57 7.60 -6.46
N CYS A 185 -20.96 8.45 -5.50
CA CYS A 185 -22.35 8.81 -5.25
C CYS A 185 -23.00 9.45 -6.49
N GLU A 186 -22.28 10.37 -7.14
CA GLU A 186 -22.74 11.03 -8.37
C GLU A 186 -22.83 10.05 -9.55
N THR A 187 -21.82 9.20 -9.72
CA THR A 187 -21.75 8.26 -10.85
C THR A 187 -22.75 7.11 -10.72
N LEU A 188 -22.92 6.58 -9.51
CA LEU A 188 -23.76 5.42 -9.22
C LEU A 188 -25.16 5.79 -8.71
N ASN A 189 -25.47 7.08 -8.57
CA ASN A 189 -26.73 7.59 -8.05
C ASN A 189 -27.14 6.95 -6.71
N PHE A 190 -26.29 7.08 -5.69
CA PHE A 190 -26.63 6.75 -4.30
C PHE A 190 -26.24 7.91 -3.39
N ARG A 191 -26.71 7.86 -2.14
CA ARG A 191 -26.36 8.82 -1.09
C ARG A 191 -25.80 8.07 0.09
N PHE A 192 -25.05 8.76 0.94
CA PHE A 192 -24.62 8.20 2.22
C PHE A 192 -25.07 9.11 3.37
N LYS A 193 -25.18 8.51 4.55
CA LYS A 193 -25.41 9.22 5.81
C LYS A 193 -24.40 8.73 6.83
N ILE A 194 -23.65 9.65 7.43
CA ILE A 194 -22.73 9.32 8.51
C ILE A 194 -23.57 8.99 9.76
N VAL A 195 -23.50 7.75 10.21
CA VAL A 195 -24.24 7.26 11.39
C VAL A 195 -23.37 7.19 12.64
N SER A 196 -22.06 7.05 12.49
CA SER A 196 -21.12 6.91 13.60
C SER A 196 -19.78 7.58 13.28
N GLU A 197 -19.14 8.09 14.33
CA GLU A 197 -17.77 8.62 14.32
C GLU A 197 -16.98 7.94 15.43
N VAL A 198 -15.99 7.16 15.04
CA VAL A 198 -15.18 6.34 15.94
C VAL A 198 -13.80 6.93 16.12
N GLU A 199 -13.15 6.65 17.24
CA GLU A 199 -11.77 7.11 17.50
C GLU A 199 -10.72 6.13 16.95
N GLU A 200 -11.10 4.87 16.77
CA GLU A 200 -10.21 3.79 16.37
C GLU A 200 -10.70 3.09 15.11
N TYR A 201 -9.75 2.54 14.36
CA TYR A 201 -10.02 1.78 13.14
C TYR A 201 -10.69 0.44 13.47
N GLY A 202 -10.14 -0.28 14.44
CA GLY A 202 -10.70 -1.50 14.98
C GLY A 202 -9.64 -2.56 15.22
N GLU A 203 -9.69 -3.15 16.42
CA GLU A 203 -8.85 -4.26 16.85
C GLU A 203 -9.74 -5.43 17.23
N TRP A 204 -9.24 -6.64 16.98
CA TRP A 204 -9.97 -7.85 17.35
C TRP A 204 -9.63 -8.26 18.77
N ASN A 205 -10.65 -8.33 19.61
CA ASN A 205 -10.53 -8.89 20.95
C ASN A 205 -10.71 -10.42 20.88
N PRO A 206 -9.65 -11.22 21.15
CA PRO A 206 -9.75 -12.67 21.13
C PRO A 206 -10.57 -13.26 22.28
N GLU A 207 -10.70 -12.55 23.42
CA GLU A 207 -11.45 -13.02 24.59
C GLU A 207 -12.96 -12.95 24.33
N GLU A 208 -13.41 -11.79 23.84
CA GLU A 208 -14.82 -11.55 23.53
C GLU A 208 -15.23 -12.05 22.14
N LYS A 209 -14.25 -12.33 21.26
CA LYS A 209 -14.44 -12.66 19.84
C LYS A 209 -15.23 -11.59 19.10
N THR A 210 -14.87 -10.33 19.34
CA THR A 210 -15.53 -9.14 18.79
C THR A 210 -14.50 -8.17 18.24
N TRP A 211 -14.94 -7.37 17.27
CA TRP A 211 -14.18 -6.22 16.76
C TRP A 211 -14.51 -4.97 17.56
N SER A 212 -13.52 -4.08 17.72
CA SER A 212 -13.70 -2.70 18.19
C SER A 212 -13.71 -1.69 17.02
N GLY A 213 -13.90 -0.40 17.33
CA GLY A 213 -13.74 0.70 16.37
C GLY A 213 -14.69 0.67 15.18
N GLY A 214 -14.24 1.18 14.04
CA GLY A 214 -15.03 1.29 12.81
C GLY A 214 -15.38 -0.06 12.19
N ILE A 215 -14.51 -1.07 12.32
CA ILE A 215 -14.82 -2.44 11.88
C ILE A 215 -16.00 -3.02 12.67
N ALA A 216 -16.09 -2.75 13.97
CA ALA A 216 -17.21 -3.22 14.78
C ALA A 216 -18.56 -2.74 14.24
N GLU A 217 -18.63 -1.53 13.69
CA GLU A 217 -19.86 -0.98 13.11
C GLU A 217 -20.30 -1.74 11.86
N LEU A 218 -19.34 -2.18 11.03
CA LEU A 218 -19.61 -3.03 9.86
C LEU A 218 -19.99 -4.45 10.28
N TYR A 219 -19.18 -5.06 11.15
CA TYR A 219 -19.36 -6.45 11.59
C TYR A 219 -20.72 -6.68 12.28
N ASN A 220 -21.19 -5.68 13.05
CA ASN A 220 -22.48 -5.74 13.72
C ASN A 220 -23.67 -5.24 12.86
N GLY A 221 -23.45 -4.89 11.59
CA GLY A 221 -24.49 -4.40 10.67
C GLY A 221 -25.08 -3.02 11.03
N ARG A 222 -24.36 -2.23 11.83
CA ARG A 222 -24.75 -0.87 12.23
C ARG A 222 -24.42 0.16 11.14
N ALA A 223 -23.39 -0.10 10.35
CA ALA A 223 -23.01 0.67 9.16
C ALA A 223 -22.88 -0.25 7.93
N ASP A 224 -22.99 0.34 6.73
CA ASP A 224 -22.86 -0.34 5.44
C ASP A 224 -21.50 -0.06 4.78
N ILE A 225 -20.91 1.11 5.03
CA ILE A 225 -19.59 1.52 4.50
C ILE A 225 -18.73 2.12 5.61
N PHE A 226 -17.47 1.70 5.67
CA PHE A 226 -16.44 2.35 6.48
C PHE A 226 -15.51 3.18 5.60
N ILE A 227 -15.49 4.50 5.81
CA ILE A 227 -14.71 5.44 5.00
C ILE A 227 -13.45 5.80 5.79
N SER A 228 -12.37 5.08 5.53
CA SER A 228 -11.12 5.25 6.26
C SER A 228 -9.93 4.65 5.50
N ASP A 229 -8.73 5.10 5.86
CA ASP A 229 -7.42 4.57 5.50
C ASP A 229 -7.08 3.26 6.22
N PHE A 230 -7.91 2.26 6.03
CA PHE A 230 -7.76 0.96 6.68
C PHE A 230 -6.75 0.07 5.94
N ILE A 231 -5.88 -0.61 6.71
CA ILE A 231 -4.90 -1.56 6.18
C ILE A 231 -5.53 -2.95 6.06
N ILE A 232 -5.65 -3.44 4.83
CA ILE A 232 -6.20 -4.77 4.56
C ILE A 232 -5.26 -5.84 5.15
N SER A 233 -5.77 -6.64 6.10
CA SER A 233 -5.07 -7.79 6.69
C SER A 233 -5.82 -9.08 6.43
N LYS A 234 -5.15 -10.23 6.57
CA LYS A 234 -5.80 -11.55 6.42
C LYS A 234 -6.94 -11.75 7.43
N LYS A 235 -6.80 -11.19 8.62
CA LYS A 235 -7.78 -11.33 9.71
C LYS A 235 -9.05 -10.56 9.38
N THR A 236 -8.91 -9.32 8.93
CA THR A 236 -10.05 -8.47 8.56
C THR A 236 -10.73 -8.94 7.28
N LEU A 237 -9.98 -9.47 6.32
CA LEU A 237 -10.53 -10.05 5.07
C LEU A 237 -11.48 -11.24 5.30
N ASN A 238 -11.41 -11.90 6.46
CA ASN A 238 -12.32 -13.02 6.75
C ASN A 238 -13.70 -12.54 7.23
N ASP A 239 -13.79 -11.32 7.76
CA ASP A 239 -14.99 -10.83 8.46
C ASP A 239 -15.66 -9.64 7.75
N VAL A 240 -14.89 -8.86 6.97
CA VAL A 240 -15.40 -7.71 6.21
C VAL A 240 -14.83 -7.67 4.79
N ASP A 241 -15.65 -7.22 3.85
CA ASP A 241 -15.26 -7.02 2.46
C ASP A 241 -14.58 -5.66 2.26
N PHE A 242 -13.61 -5.62 1.35
CA PHE A 242 -12.88 -4.42 0.98
C PHE A 242 -13.08 -4.07 -0.50
N THR A 243 -12.95 -2.78 -0.81
CA THR A 243 -12.79 -2.34 -2.20
C THR A 243 -11.41 -2.75 -2.74
N LEU A 244 -11.20 -2.52 -4.02
CA LEU A 244 -9.86 -2.65 -4.59
C LEU A 244 -8.90 -1.70 -3.86
N PRO A 245 -7.66 -2.14 -3.53
CA PRO A 245 -6.69 -1.29 -2.86
C PRO A 245 -6.47 0.02 -3.62
N LEU A 246 -6.88 1.14 -3.03
CA LEU A 246 -6.80 2.46 -3.66
C LEU A 246 -5.41 3.07 -3.54
N LEU A 247 -4.67 2.72 -2.48
CA LEU A 247 -3.34 3.23 -2.18
C LEU A 247 -2.43 2.09 -1.74
N THR A 248 -1.14 2.21 -2.09
CA THR A 248 -0.07 1.37 -1.54
C THR A 248 0.88 2.26 -0.74
N PHE A 249 1.20 1.86 0.48
CA PHE A 249 2.11 2.60 1.36
C PHE A 249 3.18 1.67 1.92
N ARG A 250 4.28 2.29 2.36
CA ARG A 250 5.37 1.61 3.06
C ARG A 250 5.45 2.16 4.46
N HIS A 251 5.73 1.29 5.43
CA HIS A 251 6.00 1.75 6.78
C HIS A 251 7.40 2.38 6.82
N ILE A 252 7.50 3.53 7.46
CA ILE A 252 8.73 4.27 7.64
C ILE A 252 8.86 4.55 9.13
N LEU A 253 10.08 4.37 9.67
CA LEU A 253 10.40 4.79 11.02
C LEU A 253 10.79 6.26 10.97
N VAL A 254 10.15 7.07 11.81
CA VAL A 254 10.43 8.49 11.94
C VAL A 254 11.09 8.71 13.29
N ILE A 255 12.28 9.30 13.26
CA ILE A 255 13.02 9.74 14.44
C ILE A 255 13.19 11.25 14.40
N ARG A 256 13.39 11.86 15.57
CA ARG A 256 13.74 13.28 15.62
C ARG A 256 15.11 13.50 14.98
N GLU A 257 15.23 14.60 14.26
CA GLU A 257 16.51 15.07 13.73
C GLU A 257 17.54 15.20 14.87
N PRO A 258 18.72 14.57 14.75
CA PRO A 258 19.72 14.65 15.81
C PRO A 258 20.26 16.08 15.92
N GLU A 259 20.15 16.68 17.10
CA GLU A 259 20.57 18.07 17.35
C GLU A 259 22.10 18.26 17.35
N ASN A 260 22.86 17.16 17.40
CA ASN A 260 24.31 17.21 17.48
C ASN A 260 24.93 17.40 16.08
N LEU A 261 25.04 18.65 15.65
CA LEU A 261 26.09 19.09 14.73
C LEU A 261 27.44 18.92 15.42
N VAL A 262 27.92 17.68 15.54
CA VAL A 262 29.26 17.45 16.06
C VAL A 262 30.21 18.04 15.02
N ILE A 263 30.73 19.24 15.29
CA ILE A 263 31.89 19.78 14.59
C ILE A 263 33.03 18.83 14.95
N GLN A 264 33.20 17.80 14.15
CA GLN A 264 34.22 16.81 14.36
C GLN A 264 35.55 17.50 14.09
N TRP A 265 36.36 17.75 15.12
CA TRP A 265 37.73 18.27 14.95
C TRP A 265 38.58 17.38 14.02
N SER A 266 38.20 16.11 13.85
CA SER A 266 38.78 15.18 12.85
C SER A 266 38.50 15.59 11.40
N SER A 267 37.52 16.47 11.13
CA SER A 267 37.21 16.98 9.79
C SER A 267 38.41 17.63 9.11
N HIS A 268 39.25 18.34 9.87
CA HIS A 268 40.46 18.95 9.35
C HIS A 268 41.43 17.89 8.78
N PHE A 269 41.59 16.76 9.46
CA PHE A 269 42.46 15.68 9.01
C PHE A 269 41.81 14.74 7.99
N SER A 270 40.47 14.66 7.96
CA SER A 270 39.74 13.85 6.97
C SER A 270 39.71 14.46 5.57
N THR A 271 40.12 15.72 5.42
CA THR A 271 40.20 16.44 4.13
C THR A 271 41.05 15.68 3.10
N PHE A 272 42.11 15.01 3.56
CA PHE A 272 42.96 14.15 2.74
C PHE A 272 43.02 12.74 3.31
N THR A 273 43.16 11.75 2.42
CA THR A 273 43.40 10.37 2.83
C THR A 273 44.78 10.24 3.47
N CYS A 274 44.97 9.23 4.34
CA CYS A 274 46.27 8.95 4.95
C CYS A 274 47.40 8.84 3.91
N SER A 275 47.12 8.25 2.73
CA SER A 275 48.10 8.15 1.65
C SER A 275 48.60 9.52 1.15
N VAL A 276 47.73 10.52 1.05
CA VAL A 276 48.10 11.86 0.57
C VAL A 276 48.91 12.59 1.63
N TRP A 277 48.56 12.43 2.91
CA TRP A 277 49.35 12.96 4.02
C TRP A 277 50.78 12.41 4.03
N PHE A 278 50.94 11.09 3.86
CA PHE A 278 52.26 10.48 3.75
C PHE A 278 53.02 10.94 2.50
N SER A 279 52.35 11.11 1.36
CA SER A 279 52.97 11.66 0.15
C SER A 279 53.46 13.09 0.34
N MET A 280 52.71 13.96 1.02
CA MET A 280 53.16 15.31 1.37
C MET A 280 54.40 15.28 2.25
N PHE A 281 54.42 14.43 3.28
CA PHE A 281 55.59 14.25 4.13
C PHE A 281 56.80 13.74 3.33
N GLY A 282 56.59 12.78 2.43
CA GLY A 282 57.63 12.28 1.52
C GLY A 282 58.20 13.37 0.60
N ILE A 283 57.33 14.22 0.03
CA ILE A 283 57.73 15.36 -0.80
C ILE A 283 58.56 16.36 -0.01
N LEU A 284 58.21 16.61 1.26
CA LEU A 284 58.96 17.52 2.13
C LEU A 284 60.39 17.02 2.35
N ILE A 285 60.55 15.74 2.69
CA ILE A 285 61.87 15.14 2.88
C ILE A 285 62.66 15.09 1.56
N PHE A 286 62.01 14.68 0.47
CA PHE A 286 62.65 14.58 -0.85
C PHE A 286 63.14 15.94 -1.36
N SER A 287 62.31 16.98 -1.27
CA SER A 287 62.70 18.35 -1.68
C SER A 287 63.83 18.90 -0.84
N SER A 288 63.89 18.56 0.46
CA SER A 288 64.99 18.95 1.35
C SER A 288 66.31 18.32 0.95
N ILE A 289 66.31 17.00 0.73
CA ILE A 289 67.50 16.29 0.25
C ILE A 289 67.93 16.82 -1.12
N PHE A 290 66.99 17.08 -2.02
CA PHE A 290 67.28 17.60 -3.36
C PHE A 290 67.93 18.99 -3.32
N LEU A 291 67.42 19.91 -2.49
CA LEU A 291 68.02 21.24 -2.32
C LEU A 291 69.41 21.17 -1.68
N VAL A 292 69.63 20.26 -0.74
CA VAL A 292 70.95 20.03 -0.13
C VAL A 292 71.96 19.58 -1.19
N LEU A 293 71.61 18.61 -2.04
CA LEU A 293 72.47 18.14 -3.12
C LEU A 293 72.81 19.26 -4.13
N LEU A 294 71.84 20.10 -4.47
CA LEU A 294 72.07 21.26 -5.34
C LEU A 294 72.99 22.30 -4.68
N LYS A 295 72.75 22.66 -3.41
CA LYS A 295 73.58 23.63 -2.67
C LYS A 295 75.02 23.13 -2.47
N ILE A 296 75.23 21.81 -2.29
CA ILE A 296 76.57 21.19 -2.24
C ILE A 296 77.28 21.32 -3.60
N LYS A 297 76.60 20.98 -4.71
CA LYS A 297 77.17 21.05 -6.07
C LYS A 297 77.60 22.48 -6.46
N TYR A 298 76.92 23.50 -5.95
CA TYR A 298 77.24 24.91 -6.21
C TYR A 298 78.24 25.52 -5.22
N GLY A 299 78.85 24.72 -4.33
CA GLY A 299 79.99 25.14 -3.52
C GLY A 299 79.65 26.05 -2.35
N THR A 300 78.66 25.69 -1.53
CA THR A 300 78.42 26.38 -0.25
C THR A 300 79.33 25.81 0.83
N GLY A 301 80.27 26.63 1.36
CA GLY A 301 81.29 26.22 2.33
C GLY A 301 80.80 25.86 3.75
N HIS A 302 79.54 25.46 3.90
CA HIS A 302 78.93 25.11 5.19
C HIS A 302 78.97 23.60 5.45
N LYS A 303 79.03 23.21 6.73
CA LYS A 303 78.96 21.79 7.14
C LYS A 303 77.60 21.19 6.73
N ILE A 304 77.63 19.98 6.14
CA ILE A 304 76.45 19.26 5.61
C ILE A 304 75.29 19.15 6.62
N GLY A 305 75.57 18.92 7.90
CA GLY A 305 74.54 18.76 8.94
C GLY A 305 73.72 20.03 9.21
N TYR A 306 74.37 21.20 9.25
CA TYR A 306 73.67 22.49 9.39
C TYR A 306 72.85 22.81 8.14
N LEU A 307 73.39 22.48 6.97
CA LEU A 307 72.73 22.69 5.70
C LEU A 307 71.44 21.85 5.59
N LEU A 308 71.40 20.63 6.14
CA LEU A 308 70.17 19.80 6.15
C LEU A 308 69.04 20.42 6.99
N ILE A 309 69.36 20.86 8.21
CA ILE A 309 68.36 21.45 9.11
C ILE A 309 67.85 22.78 8.55
N ASP A 310 68.74 23.64 8.07
CA ASP A 310 68.36 24.93 7.48
C ASP A 310 67.48 24.72 6.24
N ASN A 311 67.80 23.78 5.34
CA ASN A 311 66.96 23.49 4.18
C ASN A 311 65.61 22.86 4.55
N LEU A 312 65.57 22.01 5.58
CA LEU A 312 64.32 21.42 6.05
C LEU A 312 63.41 22.49 6.67
N LEU A 313 63.97 23.45 7.42
CA LEU A 313 63.24 24.58 7.96
C LEU A 313 62.80 25.56 6.86
N GLU A 314 63.64 25.81 5.85
CA GLU A 314 63.26 26.60 4.67
C GLU A 314 62.06 25.98 3.95
N ILE A 315 62.08 24.67 3.67
CA ILE A 315 60.96 23.99 2.99
C ILE A 315 59.74 23.89 3.88
N TRP A 316 59.91 23.59 5.16
CA TRP A 316 58.81 23.62 6.12
C TRP A 316 58.15 25.01 6.13
N GLY A 317 58.96 26.07 6.10
CA GLY A 317 58.50 27.44 5.92
C GLY A 317 57.67 27.62 4.64
N ILE A 318 58.13 27.08 3.51
CA ILE A 318 57.38 27.11 2.24
C ILE A 318 56.03 26.39 2.38
N PHE A 319 55.99 25.20 3.00
CA PHE A 319 54.75 24.47 3.28
C PHE A 319 53.79 25.24 4.21
N CYS A 320 54.34 26.01 5.15
CA CYS A 320 53.61 26.95 5.99
C CYS A 320 53.32 28.30 5.31
N GLN A 321 53.57 28.43 4.00
CA GLN A 321 53.37 29.64 3.19
C GLN A 321 54.19 30.85 3.65
N GLN A 322 55.30 30.60 4.33
CA GLN A 322 56.24 31.64 4.74
C GLN A 322 57.21 31.94 3.61
N GLY A 323 57.63 33.21 3.52
CA GLY A 323 58.63 33.65 2.56
C GLY A 323 60.03 33.16 2.93
N LEU A 324 60.90 33.05 1.93
CA LEU A 324 62.32 32.77 2.13
C LEU A 324 63.07 34.06 2.49
N VAL A 325 63.95 34.01 3.48
CA VAL A 325 64.74 35.17 3.95
C VAL A 325 65.83 35.57 2.94
N GLY A 326 66.34 34.62 2.13
CA GLY A 326 67.38 34.88 1.14
C GLY A 326 67.17 34.08 -0.14
N ILE A 327 67.17 34.76 -1.30
CA ILE A 327 67.02 34.12 -2.61
C ILE A 327 68.40 33.91 -3.23
N SER A 328 68.72 32.67 -3.60
CA SER A 328 69.97 32.39 -4.32
C SER A 328 69.99 33.04 -5.70
N HIS A 329 71.17 33.53 -6.10
CA HIS A 329 71.38 34.12 -7.43
C HIS A 329 71.50 33.07 -8.55
N LYS A 330 71.60 31.78 -8.23
CA LYS A 330 71.75 30.71 -9.23
C LYS A 330 70.39 30.32 -9.82
N PHE A 331 70.31 30.31 -11.16
CA PHE A 331 69.06 30.05 -11.89
C PHE A 331 68.47 28.65 -11.62
N SER A 332 69.33 27.62 -11.52
CA SER A 332 68.88 26.24 -11.21
C SER A 332 68.20 26.14 -9.84
N LEU A 333 68.71 26.84 -8.82
CA LEU A 333 68.12 26.84 -7.48
C LEU A 333 66.80 27.62 -7.47
N ARG A 334 66.69 28.72 -8.25
CA ARG A 334 65.45 29.47 -8.41
C ARG A 334 64.34 28.64 -9.05
N ILE A 335 64.67 27.85 -10.08
CA ILE A 335 63.70 26.92 -10.68
C ILE A 335 63.25 25.89 -9.64
N ALA A 336 64.16 25.30 -8.88
CA ALA A 336 63.82 24.32 -7.85
C ALA A 336 62.88 24.91 -6.78
N TYR A 337 63.19 26.09 -6.24
CA TYR A 337 62.29 26.77 -5.30
C TYR A 337 60.94 27.09 -5.94
N PHE A 338 60.92 27.62 -7.17
CA PHE A 338 59.68 27.93 -7.88
C PHE A 338 58.80 26.68 -8.06
N SER A 339 59.38 25.54 -8.44
CA SER A 339 58.65 24.28 -8.55
C SER A 339 58.09 23.81 -7.20
N ILE A 340 58.85 23.95 -6.10
CA ILE A 340 58.37 23.62 -4.75
C ILE A 340 57.23 24.56 -4.32
N PHE A 341 57.36 25.87 -4.56
CA PHE A 341 56.30 26.84 -4.28
C PHE A 341 55.02 26.52 -5.05
N LEU A 342 55.13 26.20 -6.34
CA LEU A 342 53.98 25.84 -7.17
C LEU A 342 53.30 24.56 -6.65
N LEU A 343 54.09 23.54 -6.31
CA LEU A 343 53.58 22.29 -5.76
C LEU A 343 52.83 22.49 -4.43
N VAL A 344 53.43 23.23 -3.50
CA VAL A 344 52.80 23.56 -2.21
C VAL A 344 51.54 24.39 -2.41
N PHE A 345 51.55 25.35 -3.35
CA PHE A 345 50.37 26.13 -3.69
C PHE A 345 49.21 25.26 -4.17
N VAL A 346 49.48 24.27 -5.03
CA VAL A 346 48.47 23.30 -5.49
C VAL A 346 47.91 22.48 -4.33
N PHE A 347 48.78 21.97 -3.43
CA PHE A 347 48.31 21.23 -2.25
C PHE A 347 47.46 22.09 -1.32
N TRP A 348 47.86 23.34 -1.09
CA TRP A 348 47.09 24.25 -0.27
C TRP A 348 45.74 24.59 -0.89
N ALA A 349 45.70 24.88 -2.19
CA ALA A 349 44.45 25.17 -2.90
C ALA A 349 43.49 23.97 -2.84
N ALA A 350 44.01 22.75 -3.05
CA ALA A 350 43.24 21.52 -2.96
C ALA A 350 42.72 21.26 -1.53
N TYR A 351 43.57 21.44 -0.52
CA TYR A 351 43.18 21.30 0.88
C TYR A 351 42.11 22.30 1.28
N SER A 352 42.29 23.57 0.91
CA SER A 352 41.34 24.65 1.17
C SER A 352 39.98 24.35 0.53
N ALA A 353 39.97 23.97 -0.75
CA ALA A 353 38.73 23.63 -1.46
C ALA A 353 38.00 22.43 -0.83
N ALA A 354 38.73 21.37 -0.48
CA ALA A 354 38.15 20.18 0.13
C ALA A 354 37.64 20.44 1.57
N LEU A 355 38.37 21.22 2.36
CA LEU A 355 37.96 21.62 3.70
C LEU A 355 36.68 22.46 3.65
N ILE A 356 36.62 23.44 2.74
CA ILE A 356 35.42 24.26 2.52
C ILE A 356 34.24 23.35 2.13
N SER A 357 34.44 22.41 1.20
CA SER A 357 33.39 21.48 0.78
C SER A 357 32.82 20.68 1.96
N ILE A 358 33.67 20.12 2.82
CA ILE A 358 33.25 19.33 3.99
C ILE A 358 32.52 20.21 5.01
N LEU A 359 33.04 21.42 5.27
CA LEU A 359 32.41 22.37 6.21
C LEU A 359 31.06 22.90 5.71
N THR A 360 30.86 22.95 4.39
CA THR A 360 29.56 23.33 3.81
C THR A 360 28.55 22.19 3.79
N SER A 361 29.00 20.93 3.82
CA SER A 361 28.09 19.77 3.86
C SER A 361 27.68 19.44 5.29
N ILE A 362 26.42 19.67 5.64
CA ILE A 362 25.83 19.17 6.88
C ILE A 362 25.41 17.71 6.62
N ASN A 363 26.18 16.77 7.16
CA ASN A 363 25.84 15.35 7.09
C ASN A 363 25.21 14.91 8.41
N TYR A 364 23.95 14.49 8.36
CA TYR A 364 23.28 13.86 9.49
C TYR A 364 23.68 12.39 9.56
N ILE A 365 24.30 11.99 10.66
CA ILE A 365 24.57 10.59 10.93
C ILE A 365 23.34 10.03 11.64
N LEU A 366 22.53 9.28 10.90
CA LEU A 366 21.41 8.54 11.48
C LEU A 366 21.96 7.38 12.34
N PRO A 367 21.34 7.07 13.49
CA PRO A 367 21.76 5.96 14.35
C PRO A 367 21.58 4.60 13.66
N PHE A 368 20.57 4.47 12.79
CA PHE A 368 20.29 3.26 12.02
C PHE A 368 19.58 3.62 10.71
N ASN A 369 19.80 2.80 9.68
CA ASN A 369 19.18 2.94 8.36
C ASN A 369 18.24 1.77 8.00
N SER A 370 18.20 0.72 8.83
CA SER A 370 17.36 -0.46 8.63
C SER A 370 16.64 -0.86 9.91
N LEU A 371 15.61 -1.70 9.77
CA LEU A 371 14.86 -2.23 10.89
C LEU A 371 15.74 -3.12 11.78
N GLU A 372 16.66 -3.87 11.17
CA GLU A 372 17.63 -4.70 11.86
C GLU A 372 18.58 -3.84 12.71
N GLY A 373 19.10 -2.75 12.13
CA GLY A 373 19.94 -1.80 12.87
C GLY A 373 19.21 -1.14 14.04
N PHE A 374 17.93 -0.81 13.87
CA PHE A 374 17.08 -0.31 14.97
C PHE A 374 16.97 -1.33 16.12
N VAL A 375 16.77 -2.60 15.78
CA VAL A 375 16.64 -3.68 16.77
C VAL A 375 17.96 -4.01 17.46
N GLU A 376 19.08 -3.93 16.75
CA GLU A 376 20.43 -4.14 17.32
C GLU A 376 20.86 -3.01 18.25
N ASP A 377 20.54 -1.76 17.88
CA ASP A 377 20.83 -0.59 18.71
C ASP A 377 20.03 -0.63 20.02
N GLY A 378 18.73 -0.92 19.95
CA GLY A 378 17.87 -1.15 21.11
C GLY A 378 17.71 0.05 22.07
N THR A 379 18.26 1.23 21.75
CA THR A 379 18.15 2.42 22.60
C THR A 379 16.83 3.16 22.40
N TYR A 380 16.20 3.01 21.23
CA TYR A 380 14.97 3.69 20.85
C TYR A 380 13.74 2.80 21.07
N HIS A 381 12.66 3.42 21.53
CA HIS A 381 11.34 2.79 21.65
C HIS A 381 10.42 3.19 20.52
N LEU A 382 9.61 2.22 20.06
CA LEU A 382 8.64 2.45 19.00
C LEU A 382 7.28 2.90 19.55
N ILE A 383 6.69 3.90 18.89
CA ILE A 383 5.40 4.49 19.25
C ILE A 383 4.43 4.37 18.05
N PRO A 384 3.79 3.21 17.84
CA PRO A 384 2.70 3.09 16.87
C PRO A 384 1.40 3.72 17.41
N THR A 385 0.45 4.01 16.52
CA THR A 385 -0.88 4.48 16.90
C THR A 385 -1.73 3.31 17.43
N HIS A 386 -2.53 3.58 18.47
CA HIS A 386 -3.43 2.61 19.08
C HIS A 386 -4.50 2.10 18.08
N GLY A 387 -4.92 0.83 18.22
CA GLY A 387 -6.01 0.27 17.41
C GLY A 387 -5.73 0.20 15.91
N THR A 388 -4.46 0.09 15.51
CA THR A 388 -4.03 -0.03 14.11
C THR A 388 -3.58 -1.45 13.77
N ALA A 389 -3.66 -1.82 12.49
CA ALA A 389 -3.17 -3.10 11.98
C ALA A 389 -1.64 -3.30 12.10
N PHE A 390 -0.92 -2.32 12.63
CA PHE A 390 0.52 -2.43 12.94
C PHE A 390 0.78 -3.64 13.83
N PHE A 391 0.05 -3.78 14.94
CA PHE A 391 0.24 -4.86 15.89
C PHE A 391 -0.03 -6.23 15.27
N ASP A 392 -1.13 -6.36 14.53
CA ASP A 392 -1.47 -7.60 13.82
C ASP A 392 -0.37 -8.05 12.86
N LYS A 393 0.34 -7.12 12.23
CA LYS A 393 1.42 -7.44 11.30
C LYS A 393 2.63 -8.05 12.00
N PHE A 394 3.07 -7.46 13.11
CA PHE A 394 4.25 -7.92 13.82
C PHE A 394 3.94 -9.12 14.74
N ALA A 395 2.75 -9.15 15.37
CA ALA A 395 2.36 -10.24 16.28
C ALA A 395 2.16 -11.58 15.56
N ASN A 396 1.70 -11.55 14.31
CA ASN A 396 1.50 -12.76 13.51
C ASN A 396 2.74 -13.15 12.68
N SER A 397 3.81 -12.36 12.73
CA SER A 397 5.03 -12.65 11.98
C SER A 397 5.85 -13.75 12.65
N LYS A 398 6.47 -14.62 11.84
CA LYS A 398 7.44 -15.64 12.30
C LYS A 398 8.88 -15.12 12.29
N ASP A 399 9.08 -13.89 11.87
CA ASP A 399 10.41 -13.28 11.76
C ASP A 399 10.94 -12.92 13.16
N PRO A 400 12.16 -13.37 13.55
CA PRO A 400 12.77 -13.00 14.83
C PRO A 400 12.94 -11.49 15.00
N VAL A 401 13.11 -10.73 13.91
CA VAL A 401 13.20 -9.25 13.97
C VAL A 401 11.87 -8.66 14.41
N ALA A 402 10.75 -9.19 13.91
CA ALA A 402 9.42 -8.71 14.26
C ALA A 402 9.09 -8.91 15.75
N GLU A 403 9.49 -10.04 16.33
CA GLU A 403 9.31 -10.30 17.77
C GLU A 403 10.10 -9.30 18.62
N LYS A 404 11.33 -8.96 18.21
CA LYS A 404 12.14 -7.94 18.89
C LYS A 404 11.56 -6.54 18.74
N VAL A 405 11.01 -6.19 17.58
CA VAL A 405 10.32 -4.90 17.36
C VAL A 405 9.15 -4.75 18.33
N LEU A 406 8.34 -5.80 18.53
CA LEU A 406 7.25 -5.77 19.51
C LEU A 406 7.74 -5.53 20.95
N LYS A 407 8.86 -6.14 21.33
CA LYS A 407 9.47 -5.92 22.66
C LYS A 407 9.97 -4.48 22.85
N LEU A 408 10.40 -3.82 21.78
CA LEU A 408 10.84 -2.41 21.79
C LEU A 408 9.66 -1.42 21.66
N THR A 409 8.44 -1.91 21.46
CA THR A 409 7.23 -1.10 21.33
C THR A 409 6.68 -0.73 22.72
N LEU A 410 6.18 0.50 22.87
CA LEU A 410 5.53 0.92 24.11
C LEU A 410 4.28 0.06 24.44
N THR A 411 4.00 -0.11 25.73
CA THR A 411 2.80 -0.79 26.22
C THR A 411 1.51 -0.12 25.73
N ASN A 412 0.49 -0.93 25.40
CA ASN A 412 -0.77 -0.46 24.79
C ASN A 412 -1.41 0.75 25.49
N GLU A 413 -1.41 0.80 26.83
CA GLU A 413 -1.98 1.91 27.61
C GLU A 413 -1.30 3.27 27.37
N LYS A 414 -0.05 3.27 26.90
CA LYS A 414 0.72 4.49 26.65
C LYS A 414 0.71 4.89 25.18
N LEU A 415 -0.02 4.19 24.30
CA LEU A 415 -0.03 4.51 22.89
C LEU A 415 -0.89 5.76 22.60
N PRO A 416 -0.49 6.59 21.63
CA PRO A 416 -1.29 7.72 21.18
C PRO A 416 -2.52 7.22 20.41
N ILE A 417 -3.65 7.93 20.55
CA ILE A 417 -4.88 7.63 19.81
C ILE A 417 -4.79 8.23 18.40
N THR A 418 -4.13 9.38 18.26
CA THR A 418 -3.99 10.08 16.97
C THR A 418 -2.54 10.08 16.49
N GLU A 419 -2.35 10.01 15.17
CA GLU A 419 -1.02 10.08 14.56
C GLU A 419 -0.29 11.38 14.92
N LEU A 420 -1.02 12.50 14.99
CA LEU A 420 -0.46 13.80 15.38
C LEU A 420 0.08 13.79 16.81
N GLU A 421 -0.61 13.12 17.72
CA GLU A 421 -0.14 12.95 19.09
C GLU A 421 1.11 12.06 19.14
N GLY A 422 1.14 10.97 18.36
CA GLY A 422 2.32 10.12 18.22
C GLY A 422 3.53 10.90 17.72
N PHE A 423 3.34 11.71 16.67
CA PHE A 423 4.40 12.56 16.11
C PHE A 423 4.93 13.57 17.13
N LYS A 424 4.06 14.20 17.93
CA LYS A 424 4.48 15.15 18.99
C LYS A 424 5.27 14.48 20.13
N ARG A 425 5.13 13.16 20.31
CA ARG A 425 5.85 12.39 21.33
C ARG A 425 7.22 11.90 20.87
N VAL A 426 7.50 11.93 19.56
CA VAL A 426 8.84 11.64 19.03
C VAL A 426 9.79 12.72 19.57
N ARG A 427 10.73 12.31 20.43
CA ARG A 427 11.62 13.20 21.17
C ARG A 427 13.07 13.05 20.79
#